data_AF-A0A539EIX9-F1
#
_entry.id   AF-A0A539EIX9-F1
#
_cell.length_a   1.000
_cell.length_b   1.000
_cell.length_c   1.000
_cell.angle_alpha   90.00
_cell.angle_beta   90.00
_cell.angle_gamma   90.00
#
_symmetry.space_group_name_H-M   'P 1'
#
loop_
_entity.id
_entity.type
_entity.pdbx_description
1 polymer ?
#
loop_
_entity_poly.entity_id
_entity_poly.type
_entity_poly.pdbx_seq_one_letter_code
_entity_poly.pdbx_strand_id
1 'polypeptide(L)'
;MTLEDDWEEGDEEEDDGSAELVESGTFRVDPATAAEKLRDYQLPDAKAFLVPWLRAAVAFGASRVEAGVVDGSLAFSFDGASPDPPVLKDLTAGLLQEDRGEPSRHLAFGALALHRLSPSAISAASLDGRTTVFVRWAEGWGPATEALALLREAYGMSATALLIDGEAVADPVRAAVPLVKWAGKKTRIVIVEGPPAAGSGLLRLYKLGALVESLPFDLGGPFHAHMAHNRFSLSLSQSSVVKDARYRRRIRWLGRLRRDLVGRRPSTRFGRLASGVGVPTALRSALAILRRFRAGEGA
;
A
#
# COMPACT_ATOMS: atom_id res chain seq x y z
N MET A 1 21.50 -21.51 -15.25
CA MET A 1 22.35 -20.31 -15.39
C MET A 1 22.01 -19.39 -14.23
N THR A 2 22.67 -19.62 -13.11
CA THR A 2 22.57 -18.85 -11.86
C THR A 2 23.70 -17.82 -11.90
N LEU A 3 23.36 -16.55 -12.15
CA LEU A 3 24.31 -15.44 -12.12
C LEU A 3 24.52 -15.06 -10.65
N GLU A 4 25.53 -15.68 -10.05
CA GLU A 4 26.17 -15.23 -8.81
C GLU A 4 27.16 -14.12 -9.20
N ASP A 5 26.70 -12.86 -9.24
CA ASP A 5 27.59 -11.72 -9.40
C ASP A 5 28.11 -11.32 -8.01
N ASP A 6 29.39 -11.61 -7.76
CA ASP A 6 30.23 -10.95 -6.76
C ASP A 6 30.38 -9.47 -7.13
N TRP A 7 29.75 -8.59 -6.35
CA TRP A 7 30.00 -7.15 -6.42
C TRP A 7 30.83 -6.76 -5.21
N GLU A 8 32.12 -6.49 -5.43
CA GLU A 8 33.03 -5.90 -4.45
C GLU A 8 32.46 -4.55 -3.96
N GLU A 9 32.23 -4.46 -2.65
CA GLU A 9 31.95 -3.19 -1.96
C GLU A 9 33.21 -2.32 -2.08
N GLY A 10 33.11 -1.23 -2.84
CA GLY A 10 34.20 -0.25 -2.92
C GLY A 10 34.32 0.49 -1.60
N ASP A 11 35.56 0.52 -1.08
CA ASP A 11 35.96 1.22 0.15
C ASP A 11 35.54 2.71 0.08
N GLU A 12 34.67 3.12 1.00
CA GLU A 12 34.32 4.53 1.22
C GLU A 12 35.45 5.20 2.01
N GLU A 13 36.11 6.22 1.44
CA GLU A 13 37.10 7.06 2.14
C GLU A 13 36.44 7.74 3.36
N GLU A 14 36.89 7.40 4.56
CA GLU A 14 36.48 8.02 5.82
C GLU A 14 37.06 9.45 5.92
N ASP A 15 36.19 10.46 5.82
CA ASP A 15 36.46 11.86 6.16
C ASP A 15 36.44 12.02 7.69
N ASP A 16 37.60 12.28 8.31
CA ASP A 16 37.80 12.31 9.76
C ASP A 16 37.39 13.63 10.44
N GLY A 17 36.56 14.43 9.76
CA GLY A 17 36.05 15.71 10.24
C GLY A 17 35.32 15.59 11.58
N SER A 18 36.07 15.75 12.68
CA SER A 18 35.54 15.74 14.04
C SER A 18 34.57 16.92 14.26
N ALA A 19 33.28 16.63 14.13
CA ALA A 19 32.22 17.59 14.43
C ALA A 19 32.03 17.68 15.96
N GLU A 20 32.40 18.81 16.56
CA GLU A 20 32.16 19.11 17.98
C GLU A 20 30.67 19.47 18.21
N LEU A 21 29.98 18.69 19.04
CA LEU A 21 28.58 18.92 19.41
C LEU A 21 28.50 20.10 20.39
N VAL A 22 28.12 21.27 19.90
CA VAL A 22 28.20 22.51 20.69
C VAL A 22 27.05 22.68 21.71
N GLU A 23 25.86 22.11 21.46
CA GLU A 23 24.73 22.15 22.40
C GLU A 23 23.60 21.17 21.99
N SER A 24 23.04 20.43 22.95
CA SER A 24 21.82 19.62 22.74
C SER A 24 20.59 20.38 23.26
N GLY A 25 19.83 21.02 22.39
CA GLY A 25 18.55 21.67 22.72
C GLY A 25 17.36 20.72 22.52
N THR A 26 16.35 20.78 23.40
CA THR A 26 15.08 20.06 23.20
C THR A 26 14.02 21.03 22.66
N PHE A 27 13.61 20.87 21.40
CA PHE A 27 12.49 21.63 20.85
C PHE A 27 11.17 20.99 21.26
N ARG A 28 10.37 21.72 22.04
CA ARG A 28 8.97 21.34 22.29
C ARG A 28 8.08 21.99 21.25
N VAL A 29 7.47 21.17 20.41
CA VAL A 29 6.43 21.63 19.47
C VAL A 29 5.08 21.43 20.14
N ASP A 30 4.22 22.46 20.12
CA ASP A 30 2.83 22.32 20.53
C ASP A 30 2.15 21.28 19.62
N PRO A 31 1.64 20.15 20.17
CA PRO A 31 0.97 19.12 19.39
C PRO A 31 -0.19 19.65 18.54
N ALA A 32 -0.93 20.65 19.03
CA ALA A 32 -2.05 21.24 18.30
C ALA A 32 -1.55 21.97 17.04
N THR A 33 -0.51 22.80 17.20
CA THR A 33 0.13 23.49 16.07
C THR A 33 0.81 22.52 15.11
N ALA A 34 1.43 21.45 15.62
CA ALA A 34 2.03 20.41 14.78
C ALA A 34 0.97 19.71 13.92
N ALA A 35 -0.14 19.30 14.54
CA ALA A 35 -1.26 18.68 13.85
C ALA A 35 -1.88 19.61 12.80
N GLU A 36 -1.98 20.92 13.08
CA GLU A 36 -2.43 21.93 12.13
C GLU A 36 -1.49 22.02 10.92
N LYS A 37 -0.18 22.14 11.14
CA LYS A 37 0.82 22.18 10.04
C LYS A 37 0.86 20.89 9.23
N LEU A 38 0.62 19.75 9.87
CA LEU A 38 0.58 18.45 9.19
C LEU A 38 -0.66 18.31 8.28
N ARG A 39 -1.66 19.19 8.37
CA ARG A 39 -2.83 19.18 7.47
C ARG A 39 -2.47 19.34 6.00
N ASP A 40 -1.44 20.12 5.70
CA ASP A 40 -1.01 20.36 4.33
C ASP A 40 -0.27 19.16 3.71
N TYR A 41 0.18 18.22 4.54
CA TYR A 41 0.97 17.05 4.14
C TYR A 41 0.21 15.73 4.29
N GLN A 42 -1.12 15.77 4.26
CA GLN A 42 -1.96 14.59 4.39
C GLN A 42 -2.14 13.82 3.07
N LEU A 43 -2.75 12.64 3.18
CA LEU A 43 -3.24 11.88 2.03
C LEU A 43 -4.14 12.79 1.15
N PRO A 44 -4.01 12.76 -0.19
CA PRO A 44 -4.87 13.52 -1.08
C PRO A 44 -6.36 13.21 -0.84
N ASP A 45 -6.69 11.93 -0.74
CA ASP A 45 -8.00 11.43 -0.35
C ASP A 45 -7.99 10.95 1.11
N ALA A 46 -8.75 11.64 1.97
CA ALA A 46 -8.90 11.27 3.38
C ALA A 46 -9.54 9.89 3.55
N LYS A 47 -10.40 9.46 2.61
CA LYS A 47 -11.07 8.15 2.64
C LYS A 47 -10.08 6.99 2.49
N ALA A 48 -8.87 7.23 2.01
CA ALA A 48 -7.80 6.24 1.93
C ALA A 48 -7.06 6.00 3.27
N PHE A 49 -7.60 6.44 4.42
CA PHE A 49 -6.96 6.31 5.74
C PHE A 49 -6.64 4.86 6.16
N LEU A 50 -7.38 3.87 5.63
CA LEU A 50 -7.09 2.46 5.87
C LEU A 50 -5.82 1.96 5.17
N VAL A 51 -5.34 2.66 4.13
CA VAL A 51 -4.14 2.26 3.36
C VAL A 51 -2.86 2.41 4.20
N PRO A 52 -2.62 3.52 4.93
CA PRO A 52 -1.59 3.55 5.96
C PRO A 52 -1.76 2.48 7.05
N TRP A 53 -2.98 2.21 7.53
CA TRP A 53 -3.20 1.19 8.57
C TRP A 53 -2.87 -0.22 8.11
N LEU A 54 -3.15 -0.57 6.85
CA LEU A 54 -2.68 -1.82 6.25
C LEU A 54 -1.15 -1.91 6.28
N ARG A 55 -0.45 -0.83 5.91
CA ARG A 55 1.02 -0.80 5.96
C ARG A 55 1.54 -0.96 7.38
N ALA A 56 0.89 -0.33 8.36
CA ALA A 56 1.21 -0.50 9.76
C ALA A 56 1.06 -1.96 10.19
N ALA A 57 -0.08 -2.59 9.91
CA ALA A 57 -0.34 -3.99 10.25
C ALA A 57 0.75 -4.92 9.67
N VAL A 58 1.07 -4.76 8.38
CA VAL A 58 2.14 -5.53 7.73
C VAL A 58 3.50 -5.27 8.38
N ALA A 59 3.79 -4.02 8.76
CA ALA A 59 5.05 -3.66 9.43
C ALA A 59 5.13 -4.18 10.89
N PHE A 60 3.98 -4.36 11.56
CA PHE A 60 3.86 -5.07 12.83
C PHE A 60 3.93 -6.61 12.67
N GLY A 61 4.10 -7.11 11.45
CA GLY A 61 4.23 -8.54 11.17
C GLY A 61 2.90 -9.27 11.11
N ALA A 62 1.79 -8.57 10.88
CA ALA A 62 0.48 -9.19 10.74
C ALA A 62 0.49 -10.27 9.66
N SER A 63 -0.03 -11.45 10.00
CA SER A 63 -0.35 -12.52 9.06
C SER A 63 -1.75 -12.33 8.47
N ARG A 64 -2.63 -11.63 9.18
CA ARG A 64 -4.03 -11.41 8.82
C ARG A 64 -4.51 -10.01 9.23
N VAL A 65 -5.25 -9.38 8.32
CA VAL A 65 -5.95 -8.12 8.51
C VAL A 65 -7.42 -8.34 8.19
N GLU A 66 -8.31 -7.83 9.02
CA GLU A 66 -9.75 -7.82 8.80
C GLU A 66 -10.26 -6.39 8.89
N ALA A 67 -11.04 -5.97 7.91
CA ALA A 67 -11.74 -4.69 7.94
C ALA A 67 -13.20 -4.91 7.59
N GLY A 68 -14.09 -4.11 8.15
CA GLY A 68 -15.52 -4.22 7.84
C GLY A 68 -16.35 -3.41 8.81
N VAL A 69 -17.66 -3.42 8.62
CA VAL A 69 -18.57 -2.72 9.55
C VAL A 69 -19.23 -3.70 10.49
N VAL A 70 -19.09 -3.43 11.78
CA VAL A 70 -19.63 -4.23 12.89
C VAL A 70 -20.42 -3.30 13.80
N ASP A 71 -21.69 -3.61 14.03
CA ASP A 71 -22.59 -2.83 14.90
C ASP A 71 -22.60 -1.31 14.60
N GLY A 72 -22.59 -0.97 13.30
CA GLY A 72 -22.59 0.43 12.83
C GLY A 72 -21.26 1.17 13.01
N SER A 73 -20.18 0.47 13.36
CA SER A 73 -18.83 1.02 13.45
C SER A 73 -17.90 0.35 12.45
N LEU A 74 -17.03 1.11 11.79
CA LEU A 74 -15.96 0.51 11.01
C LEU A 74 -14.94 -0.10 11.98
N ALA A 75 -14.71 -1.40 11.85
CA ALA A 75 -13.67 -2.13 12.56
C ALA A 75 -12.50 -2.40 11.60
N PHE A 76 -11.27 -2.15 12.07
CA PHE A 76 -10.04 -2.57 11.43
C PHE A 76 -9.20 -3.33 12.45
N SER A 77 -8.94 -4.61 12.20
CA SER A 77 -8.18 -5.46 13.11
C SER A 77 -7.05 -6.20 12.42
N PHE A 78 -6.00 -6.49 13.17
CA PHE A 78 -4.86 -7.28 12.68
C PHE A 78 -4.19 -8.02 13.84
N ASP A 79 -3.59 -9.18 13.50
CA ASP A 79 -2.71 -9.92 14.40
C ASP A 79 -1.26 -9.43 14.32
N GLY A 80 -0.35 -10.00 15.10
CA GLY A 80 1.06 -9.65 15.08
C GLY A 80 1.49 -8.83 16.31
N ALA A 81 2.56 -8.05 16.18
CA ALA A 81 3.04 -7.24 17.29
C ALA A 81 2.02 -6.13 17.62
N SER A 82 1.64 -6.05 18.89
CA SER A 82 0.76 -4.97 19.36
C SER A 82 1.52 -3.63 19.37
N PRO A 83 0.89 -2.53 18.93
CA PRO A 83 1.38 -1.20 19.25
C PRO A 83 1.44 -1.00 20.77
N ASP A 84 2.34 -0.14 21.24
CA ASP A 84 2.43 0.17 22.67
C ASP A 84 1.10 0.76 23.17
N PRO A 85 0.70 0.50 24.42
CA PRO A 85 -0.55 1.06 24.97
C PRO A 85 -0.71 2.57 24.82
N PRO A 86 0.34 3.41 24.98
CA PRO A 86 0.23 4.86 24.71
C PRO A 86 -0.12 5.20 23.25
N VAL A 87 0.34 4.41 22.27
CA VAL A 87 -0.02 4.60 20.85
C VAL A 87 -1.47 4.24 20.61
N LEU A 88 -1.99 3.20 21.28
CA LEU A 88 -3.41 2.84 21.15
C LEU A 88 -4.32 3.88 21.81
N LYS A 89 -3.86 4.53 22.87
CA LYS A 89 -4.58 5.64 23.53
C LYS A 89 -4.63 6.89 22.65
N ASP A 90 -3.55 7.17 21.92
CA ASP A 90 -3.46 8.26 20.95
C ASP A 90 -2.75 7.78 19.67
N LEU A 91 -3.56 7.43 18.67
CA LEU A 91 -3.06 6.91 17.40
C LEU A 91 -2.18 7.93 16.66
N THR A 92 -2.30 9.23 16.96
CA THR A 92 -1.50 10.29 16.30
C THR A 92 -0.13 10.49 16.94
N ALA A 93 0.09 9.96 18.16
CA ALA A 93 1.34 10.13 18.91
C ALA A 93 2.58 9.65 18.13
N GLY A 94 2.42 8.70 17.21
CA GLY A 94 3.49 8.19 16.36
C GLY A 94 4.11 9.22 15.39
N LEU A 95 3.45 10.37 15.14
CA LEU A 95 4.02 11.44 14.30
C LEU A 95 4.97 12.37 15.07
N LEU A 96 4.80 12.48 16.38
CA LEU A 96 5.53 13.44 17.22
C LEU A 96 6.71 12.82 17.97
N GLN A 97 6.81 11.49 17.98
CA GLN A 97 7.82 10.75 18.73
C GLN A 97 8.74 10.00 17.76
N GLU A 98 10.00 10.42 17.69
CA GLU A 98 10.99 9.88 16.74
C GLU A 98 11.25 8.38 16.95
N ASP A 99 11.15 7.91 18.20
CA ASP A 99 11.54 6.55 18.63
C ASP A 99 10.47 5.47 18.37
N ARG A 100 9.27 5.82 17.92
CA ARG A 100 8.14 4.86 17.81
C ARG A 100 8.20 3.94 16.59
N GLY A 101 9.26 4.04 15.78
CA GLY A 101 9.46 3.21 14.59
C GLY A 101 8.57 3.56 13.39
N GLU A 102 8.74 2.82 12.29
CA GLU A 102 7.95 2.96 11.06
C GLU A 102 6.49 2.48 11.19
N PRO A 103 6.17 1.36 11.88
CA PRO A 103 4.78 0.89 12.00
C PRO A 103 3.84 1.89 12.68
N SER A 104 4.26 2.49 13.79
CA SER A 104 3.48 3.49 14.54
C SER A 104 3.25 4.76 13.73
N ARG A 105 4.25 5.17 12.92
CA ARG A 105 4.09 6.30 11.99
C ARG A 105 2.99 6.05 10.96
N HIS A 106 2.90 4.83 10.42
CA HIS A 106 1.83 4.46 9.49
C HIS A 106 0.43 4.48 10.13
N LEU A 107 0.29 4.01 11.39
CA LEU A 107 -0.97 4.17 12.13
C LEU A 107 -1.37 5.63 12.27
N ALA A 108 -0.41 6.47 12.64
CA ALA A 108 -0.63 7.88 12.88
C ALA A 108 -1.00 8.66 11.62
N PHE A 109 -0.41 8.35 10.47
CA PHE A 109 -0.85 8.93 9.18
C PHE A 109 -2.30 8.56 8.83
N GLY A 110 -2.73 7.32 9.10
CA GLY A 110 -4.13 6.92 8.90
C GLY A 110 -5.06 7.66 9.86
N ALA A 111 -4.70 7.76 11.15
CA ALA A 111 -5.50 8.50 12.12
C ALA A 111 -5.63 10.01 11.75
N LEU A 112 -4.53 10.62 11.31
CA LEU A 112 -4.52 12.01 10.86
C LEU A 112 -5.46 12.24 9.65
N ALA A 113 -5.42 11.34 8.66
CA ALA A 113 -6.32 11.39 7.51
C ALA A 113 -7.79 11.17 7.92
N LEU A 114 -8.03 10.23 8.84
CA LEU A 114 -9.36 9.93 9.37
C LEU A 114 -9.98 11.14 10.09
N HIS A 115 -9.20 11.95 10.80
CA HIS A 115 -9.72 13.16 11.46
C HIS A 115 -10.40 14.15 10.50
N ARG A 116 -10.03 14.19 9.21
CA ARG A 116 -10.73 15.01 8.19
C ARG A 116 -12.14 14.53 7.87
N LEU A 117 -12.45 13.29 8.23
CA LEU A 117 -13.76 12.68 8.04
C LEU A 117 -14.65 12.83 9.29
N SER A 118 -14.22 13.64 10.27
CA SER A 118 -14.96 13.98 11.49
C SER A 118 -15.65 12.79 12.16
N PRO A 119 -14.93 11.70 12.49
CA PRO A 119 -15.53 10.61 13.25
C PRO A 119 -15.98 11.13 14.62
N SER A 120 -17.13 10.64 15.07
CA SER A 120 -17.66 10.94 16.41
C SER A 120 -16.87 10.26 17.53
N ALA A 121 -16.26 9.10 17.23
CA ALA A 121 -15.41 8.38 18.16
C ALA A 121 -14.39 7.52 17.41
N ILE A 122 -13.20 7.42 17.98
CA ILE A 122 -12.15 6.48 17.58
C ILE A 122 -11.70 5.78 18.85
N SER A 123 -11.66 4.44 18.85
CA SER A 123 -11.08 3.68 19.95
C SER A 123 -10.17 2.59 19.38
N ALA A 124 -9.10 2.27 20.11
CA ALA A 124 -8.21 1.18 19.75
C ALA A 124 -7.89 0.37 21.00
N ALA A 125 -7.84 -0.94 20.83
CA ALA A 125 -7.50 -1.88 21.89
C ALA A 125 -6.69 -3.04 21.32
N SER A 126 -5.88 -3.65 22.18
CA SER A 126 -5.20 -4.90 21.87
C SER A 126 -5.68 -5.94 22.86
N LEU A 127 -6.26 -7.02 22.35
CA LEU A 127 -6.79 -8.12 23.13
C LEU A 127 -6.38 -9.43 22.46
N ASP A 128 -5.87 -10.38 23.24
CA ASP A 128 -5.48 -11.71 22.78
C ASP A 128 -4.54 -11.72 21.55
N GLY A 129 -3.58 -10.78 21.52
CA GLY A 129 -2.63 -10.64 20.42
C GLY A 129 -3.21 -10.06 19.13
N ARG A 130 -4.43 -9.52 19.19
CA ARG A 130 -5.09 -8.82 18.08
C ARG A 130 -5.30 -7.36 18.45
N THR A 131 -4.80 -6.46 17.60
CA THR A 131 -5.09 -5.03 17.68
C THR A 131 -6.33 -4.74 16.86
N THR A 132 -7.29 -4.02 17.44
CA THR A 132 -8.52 -3.58 16.76
C THR A 132 -8.72 -2.09 16.96
N VAL A 133 -9.03 -1.40 15.88
CA VAL A 133 -9.40 0.01 15.84
C VAL A 133 -10.86 0.10 15.40
N PHE A 134 -11.69 0.74 16.22
CA PHE A 134 -13.08 1.05 15.90
C PHE A 134 -13.23 2.53 15.58
N VAL A 135 -14.00 2.81 14.54
CA VAL A 135 -14.33 4.16 14.11
C VAL A 135 -15.83 4.29 13.98
N ARG A 136 -16.39 5.32 14.62
CA ARG A 136 -17.82 5.60 14.62
C ARG A 136 -18.08 7.01 14.13
N TRP A 137 -19.10 7.18 13.29
CA TRP A 137 -19.63 8.47 12.87
C TRP A 137 -20.96 8.76 13.57
N ALA A 138 -21.30 10.05 13.70
CA ALA A 138 -22.52 10.47 14.39
C ALA A 138 -23.79 10.01 13.64
N GLU A 139 -23.73 9.98 12.31
CA GLU A 139 -24.86 9.60 11.45
C GLU A 139 -24.41 8.59 10.39
N GLY A 140 -25.18 7.51 10.27
CA GLY A 140 -24.97 6.47 9.26
C GLY A 140 -23.62 5.76 9.34
N TRP A 141 -23.14 5.32 8.18
CA TRP A 141 -21.93 4.51 8.03
C TRP A 141 -20.72 5.39 7.65
N GLY A 142 -20.92 6.71 7.61
CA GLY A 142 -19.92 7.68 7.16
C GLY A 142 -19.29 7.27 5.80
N PRO A 143 -17.98 7.51 5.62
CA PRO A 143 -17.22 7.11 4.44
C PRO A 143 -16.68 5.66 4.51
N ALA A 144 -17.24 4.79 5.37
CA ALA A 144 -16.71 3.44 5.58
C ALA A 144 -16.71 2.61 4.29
N THR A 145 -17.79 2.67 3.51
CA THR A 145 -17.93 1.93 2.25
C THR A 145 -16.83 2.30 1.26
N GLU A 146 -16.57 3.59 1.06
CA GLU A 146 -15.51 4.06 0.16
C GLU A 146 -14.12 3.75 0.71
N ALA A 147 -13.91 3.86 2.03
CA ALA A 147 -12.63 3.50 2.64
C ALA A 147 -12.30 2.01 2.44
N LEU A 148 -13.28 1.11 2.59
CA LEU A 148 -13.13 -0.32 2.33
C LEU A 148 -12.89 -0.60 0.84
N ALA A 149 -13.56 0.11 -0.07
CA ALA A 149 -13.31 -0.01 -1.51
C ALA A 149 -11.88 0.41 -1.88
N LEU A 150 -11.40 1.53 -1.33
CA LEU A 150 -10.02 2.00 -1.52
C LEU A 150 -8.99 1.05 -0.91
N LEU A 151 -9.27 0.48 0.27
CA LEU A 151 -8.42 -0.55 0.88
C LEU A 151 -8.32 -1.78 -0.02
N ARG A 152 -9.45 -2.23 -0.58
CA ARG A 152 -9.51 -3.36 -1.51
C ARG A 152 -8.68 -3.12 -2.77
N GLU A 153 -8.79 -1.93 -3.36
CA GLU A 153 -8.01 -1.56 -4.55
C GLU A 153 -6.51 -1.43 -4.25
N ALA A 154 -6.17 -0.89 -3.08
CA ALA A 154 -4.77 -0.70 -2.69
C ALA A 154 -4.08 -2.01 -2.28
N TYR A 155 -4.82 -3.04 -1.88
CA TYR A 155 -4.24 -4.30 -1.42
C TYR A 155 -3.52 -5.05 -2.55
N GLY A 156 -2.30 -5.52 -2.27
CA GLY A 156 -1.61 -6.43 -3.17
C GLY A 156 -0.13 -6.59 -2.83
N MET A 157 0.50 -7.60 -3.43
CA MET A 157 1.90 -7.92 -3.18
C MET A 157 2.19 -8.08 -1.68
N SER A 158 1.32 -8.74 -0.90
CA SER A 158 1.54 -8.98 0.53
C SER A 158 1.63 -10.46 0.86
N ALA A 159 2.27 -10.81 1.97
CA ALA A 159 2.12 -12.14 2.58
C ALA A 159 0.85 -12.21 3.44
N THR A 160 0.50 -11.09 4.06
CA THR A 160 -0.66 -10.88 4.93
C THR A 160 -1.97 -11.05 4.18
N ALA A 161 -2.86 -11.89 4.71
CA ALA A 161 -4.22 -12.04 4.20
C ALA A 161 -5.07 -10.81 4.57
N LEU A 162 -5.87 -10.32 3.64
CA LEU A 162 -6.86 -9.27 3.89
C LEU A 162 -8.26 -9.83 3.74
N LEU A 163 -9.11 -9.60 4.74
CA LEU A 163 -10.54 -9.86 4.68
C LEU A 163 -11.30 -8.54 4.78
N ILE A 164 -12.31 -8.36 3.93
CA ILE A 164 -13.24 -7.23 3.98
C ILE A 164 -14.64 -7.78 4.13
N ASP A 165 -15.33 -7.40 5.22
CA ASP A 165 -16.67 -7.92 5.57
C ASP A 165 -16.72 -9.46 5.60
N GLY A 166 -15.64 -10.08 6.09
CA GLY A 166 -15.48 -11.54 6.15
C GLY A 166 -15.05 -12.20 4.83
N GLU A 167 -15.04 -11.46 3.71
CA GLU A 167 -14.63 -11.99 2.40
C GLU A 167 -13.13 -11.79 2.16
N ALA A 168 -12.44 -12.86 1.75
CA ALA A 168 -11.02 -12.77 1.40
C ALA A 168 -10.81 -11.90 0.14
N VAL A 169 -9.94 -10.90 0.25
CA VAL A 169 -9.55 -10.05 -0.87
C VAL A 169 -8.43 -10.73 -1.65
N ALA A 170 -8.64 -10.93 -2.95
CA ALA A 170 -7.63 -11.52 -3.82
C ALA A 170 -6.46 -10.55 -4.02
N ASP A 171 -5.22 -11.03 -3.82
CA ASP A 171 -4.03 -10.28 -4.23
C ASP A 171 -3.97 -10.27 -5.77
N PRO A 172 -4.06 -9.10 -6.43
CA PRO A 172 -4.15 -9.02 -7.89
C PRO A 172 -2.96 -9.68 -8.58
N VAL A 173 -1.81 -9.76 -7.90
CA VAL A 173 -0.61 -10.37 -8.44
C VAL A 173 -0.59 -11.89 -8.27
N ARG A 174 -1.23 -12.42 -7.23
CA ARG A 174 -1.35 -13.88 -7.03
C ARG A 174 -2.41 -14.49 -7.94
N ALA A 175 -3.43 -13.71 -8.32
CA ALA A 175 -4.50 -14.16 -9.21
C ALA A 175 -4.07 -14.24 -10.69
N ALA A 176 -3.04 -13.50 -11.08
CA ALA A 176 -2.56 -13.45 -12.47
C ALA A 176 -1.51 -14.54 -12.77
N VAL A 177 -1.47 -15.00 -14.02
CA VAL A 177 -0.37 -15.86 -14.52
C VAL A 177 0.83 -14.97 -14.86
N PRO A 178 1.95 -15.05 -14.11
CA PRO A 178 3.07 -14.14 -14.31
C PRO A 178 3.88 -14.54 -15.55
N LEU A 179 4.21 -13.56 -16.39
CA LEU A 179 5.19 -13.72 -17.47
C LEU A 179 6.61 -13.73 -16.90
N VAL A 180 6.86 -12.87 -15.91
CA VAL A 180 8.08 -12.83 -15.12
C VAL A 180 7.70 -12.75 -13.66
N LYS A 181 8.33 -13.58 -12.85
CA LYS A 181 8.27 -13.51 -11.41
C LYS A 181 9.69 -13.50 -10.87
N TRP A 182 10.01 -12.46 -10.10
CA TRP A 182 11.25 -12.39 -9.36
C TRP A 182 10.97 -12.01 -7.91
N ALA A 183 11.65 -12.68 -6.99
CA ALA A 183 11.57 -12.41 -5.56
C ALA A 183 12.98 -12.42 -4.97
N GLY A 184 13.43 -11.26 -4.50
CA GLY A 184 14.63 -11.13 -3.67
C GLY A 184 14.27 -10.81 -2.21
N LYS A 185 15.28 -10.69 -1.36
CA LYS A 185 15.10 -10.46 0.10
C LYS A 185 14.18 -9.28 0.45
N LYS A 186 14.24 -8.18 -0.33
CA LYS A 186 13.54 -6.90 -0.02
C LYS A 186 12.63 -6.42 -1.13
N THR A 187 12.71 -7.05 -2.30
CA THR A 187 12.07 -6.58 -3.52
C THR A 187 11.36 -7.75 -4.15
N ARG A 188 10.16 -7.51 -4.68
CA ARG A 188 9.44 -8.47 -5.51
C ARG A 188 9.00 -7.76 -6.78
N ILE A 189 9.16 -8.42 -7.92
CA ILE A 189 8.69 -7.93 -9.21
C ILE A 189 7.86 -9.02 -9.85
N VAL A 190 6.68 -8.65 -10.32
CA VAL A 190 5.85 -9.50 -11.15
C VAL A 190 5.43 -8.72 -12.38
N ILE A 191 5.62 -9.32 -13.55
CA ILE A 191 5.15 -8.77 -14.83
C ILE A 191 4.04 -9.68 -15.34
N VAL A 192 2.90 -9.08 -15.64
CA VAL A 192 1.70 -9.76 -16.14
C VAL A 192 1.30 -9.13 -17.46
N GLU A 193 0.55 -9.88 -18.26
CA GLU A 193 -0.13 -9.32 -19.41
C GLU A 193 -1.36 -8.54 -18.90
N GLY A 194 -1.43 -7.27 -19.28
CA GLY A 194 -2.56 -6.40 -19.04
C GLY A 194 -3.58 -6.47 -20.18
N PRO A 195 -4.78 -5.92 -19.98
CA PRO A 195 -5.70 -5.70 -21.09
C PRO A 195 -4.99 -4.87 -22.18
N PRO A 196 -5.33 -5.07 -23.47
CA PRO A 196 -4.77 -4.29 -24.57
C PRO A 196 -5.25 -2.83 -24.46
N ALA A 197 -4.56 -2.04 -23.65
CA ALA A 197 -4.71 -0.60 -23.58
C ALA A 197 -3.78 0.05 -24.60
N ALA A 198 -4.15 1.24 -25.09
CA ALA A 198 -3.41 1.96 -26.11
C ALA A 198 -1.99 2.36 -25.62
N GLY A 199 -1.01 1.51 -25.90
CA GLY A 199 0.39 1.90 -26.12
C GLY A 199 1.28 2.13 -24.91
N SER A 200 0.81 2.01 -23.66
CA SER A 200 1.71 2.08 -22.49
C SER A 200 1.38 1.03 -21.44
N GLY A 201 2.41 0.32 -20.98
CA GLY A 201 2.32 -0.52 -19.81
C GLY A 201 2.11 0.31 -18.54
N LEU A 202 1.77 -0.36 -17.45
CA LEU A 202 1.55 0.27 -16.14
C LEU A 202 2.58 -0.28 -15.15
N LEU A 203 3.20 0.59 -14.36
CA LEU A 203 3.98 0.20 -13.19
C LEU A 203 3.23 0.57 -11.92
N ARG A 204 2.87 -0.45 -11.13
CA ARG A 204 2.27 -0.31 -9.80
C ARG A 204 3.33 -0.56 -8.73
N LEU A 205 3.54 0.42 -7.87
CA LEU A 205 4.52 0.38 -6.78
C LEU A 205 3.83 0.10 -5.45
N TYR A 206 4.32 -0.91 -4.74
CA TYR A 206 3.78 -1.34 -3.46
C TYR A 206 4.82 -1.18 -2.35
N LYS A 207 4.35 -0.79 -1.16
CA LYS A 207 5.12 -0.82 0.08
C LYS A 207 4.27 -1.50 1.14
N LEU A 208 4.84 -2.50 1.80
CA LEU A 208 4.19 -3.20 2.92
C LEU A 208 2.77 -3.67 2.58
N GLY A 209 2.61 -4.31 1.42
CA GLY A 209 1.34 -4.89 0.98
C GLY A 209 0.27 -3.90 0.47
N ALA A 210 0.60 -2.61 0.41
CA ALA A 210 -0.29 -1.57 -0.08
C ALA A 210 0.28 -0.86 -1.31
N LEU A 211 -0.58 -0.58 -2.28
CA LEU A 211 -0.30 0.25 -3.44
C LEU A 211 -0.03 1.68 -2.97
N VAL A 212 1.08 2.24 -3.43
CA VAL A 212 1.48 3.61 -3.16
C VAL A 212 1.26 4.48 -4.38
N GLU A 213 1.68 4.01 -5.54
CA GLU A 213 1.71 4.82 -6.77
C GLU A 213 1.50 3.92 -7.99
N SER A 214 0.83 4.47 -8.99
CA SER A 214 0.63 3.84 -10.29
C SER A 214 1.05 4.83 -11.37
N LEU A 215 1.98 4.44 -12.24
CA LEU A 215 2.52 5.32 -13.28
C LEU A 215 2.64 4.61 -14.64
N PRO A 216 2.49 5.34 -15.75
CA PRO A 216 2.80 4.80 -17.08
C PRO A 216 4.25 4.32 -17.14
N PHE A 217 4.46 3.12 -17.69
CA PHE A 217 5.79 2.53 -17.81
C PHE A 217 5.89 1.67 -19.07
N ASP A 218 6.78 2.04 -19.99
CA ASP A 218 6.96 1.31 -21.23
C ASP A 218 7.69 -0.03 -21.00
N LEU A 219 6.93 -1.12 -21.09
CA LEU A 219 7.41 -2.50 -21.06
C LEU A 219 7.56 -3.14 -22.45
N GLY A 220 7.35 -2.39 -23.54
CA GLY A 220 7.42 -2.90 -24.91
C GLY A 220 6.23 -3.77 -25.30
N GLY A 221 5.04 -3.51 -24.76
CA GLY A 221 3.82 -4.28 -25.02
C GLY A 221 2.71 -3.96 -24.01
N PRO A 222 1.59 -4.72 -24.04
CA PRO A 222 0.46 -4.54 -23.11
C PRO A 222 0.78 -5.14 -21.73
N PHE A 223 2.00 -4.97 -21.22
CA PHE A 223 2.42 -5.58 -19.96
C PHE A 223 2.24 -4.62 -18.80
N HIS A 224 1.88 -5.15 -17.64
CA HIS A 224 1.84 -4.42 -16.38
C HIS A 224 2.91 -4.99 -15.44
N ALA A 225 3.68 -4.11 -14.81
CA ALA A 225 4.63 -4.46 -13.77
C ALA A 225 4.06 -4.12 -12.39
N HIS A 226 4.17 -5.05 -11.46
CA HIS A 226 3.91 -4.85 -10.05
C HIS A 226 5.25 -4.99 -9.31
N MET A 227 5.65 -3.94 -8.59
CA MET A 227 6.91 -3.92 -7.85
C MET A 227 6.66 -3.58 -6.39
N ALA A 228 7.02 -4.50 -5.50
CA ALA A 228 7.00 -4.25 -4.06
C ALA A 228 8.40 -4.07 -3.50
N HIS A 229 8.60 -3.04 -2.68
CA HIS A 229 9.85 -2.84 -1.94
C HIS A 229 9.57 -2.23 -0.57
N ASN A 230 9.87 -2.97 0.51
CA ASN A 230 9.50 -2.53 1.86
C ASN A 230 10.26 -1.26 2.29
N ARG A 231 11.47 -1.03 1.76
CA ARG A 231 12.26 0.18 2.03
C ARG A 231 12.04 1.31 1.02
N PHE A 232 10.92 1.39 0.30
CA PHE A 232 10.67 2.62 -0.46
C PHE A 232 10.47 3.80 0.49
N SER A 233 11.17 4.89 0.21
CA SER A 233 10.93 6.17 0.88
C SER A 233 9.64 6.75 0.29
N LEU A 234 8.75 7.24 1.14
CA LEU A 234 7.47 7.80 0.71
C LEU A 234 7.51 9.32 0.82
N SER A 235 6.74 9.98 -0.04
CA SER A 235 6.47 11.41 0.10
C SER A 235 5.82 11.72 1.45
N LEU A 236 5.84 13.00 1.86
CA LEU A 236 5.22 13.44 3.11
C LEU A 236 3.72 13.05 3.16
N SER A 237 3.01 13.17 2.03
CA SER A 237 1.61 12.76 1.87
C SER A 237 1.37 11.26 1.86
N GLN A 238 2.43 10.42 1.90
CA GLN A 238 2.34 8.97 1.85
C GLN A 238 1.69 8.39 0.56
N SER A 239 1.56 9.19 -0.50
CA SER A 239 0.82 8.86 -1.72
C SER A 239 1.70 8.67 -2.96
N SER A 240 3.03 8.76 -2.81
CA SER A 240 3.98 8.52 -3.88
C SER A 240 5.32 8.03 -3.34
N VAL A 241 6.11 7.38 -4.19
CA VAL A 241 7.46 6.95 -3.86
C VAL A 241 8.43 8.09 -4.16
N VAL A 242 9.32 8.42 -3.22
CA VAL A 242 10.39 9.39 -3.47
C VAL A 242 11.35 8.83 -4.51
N LYS A 243 11.65 9.62 -5.54
CA LYS A 243 12.52 9.24 -6.68
C LYS A 243 14.01 9.27 -6.34
N ASP A 244 14.36 8.74 -5.17
CA ASP A 244 15.72 8.65 -4.64
C ASP A 244 16.60 7.65 -5.41
N ALA A 245 17.85 7.47 -4.97
CA ALA A 245 18.79 6.53 -5.60
C ALA A 245 18.30 5.07 -5.56
N ARG A 246 17.56 4.69 -4.51
CA ARG A 246 17.01 3.35 -4.33
C ARG A 246 15.90 3.09 -5.35
N TYR A 247 14.97 4.03 -5.51
CA TYR A 247 13.96 3.99 -6.57
C TYR A 247 14.61 3.84 -7.94
N ARG A 248 15.54 4.73 -8.29
CA ARG A 248 16.23 4.72 -9.60
C ARG A 248 16.96 3.40 -9.86
N ARG A 249 17.60 2.80 -8.86
CA ARG A 249 18.25 1.49 -8.97
C ARG A 249 17.25 0.39 -9.33
N ARG A 250 16.06 0.39 -8.71
CA ARG A 250 15.01 -0.61 -8.97
C ARG A 250 14.37 -0.43 -10.34
N ILE A 251 14.15 0.81 -10.78
CA ILE A 251 13.65 1.09 -12.13
C ILE A 251 14.64 0.64 -13.21
N ARG A 252 15.94 0.94 -13.05
CA ARG A 252 16.98 0.45 -13.97
C ARG A 252 16.98 -1.08 -14.06
N TRP A 253 16.82 -1.75 -12.92
CA TRP A 253 16.79 -3.20 -12.88
C TRP A 253 15.52 -3.78 -13.54
N LEU A 254 14.34 -3.18 -13.36
CA LEU A 254 13.13 -3.54 -14.11
C LEU A 254 13.34 -3.36 -15.62
N GLY A 255 14.04 -2.30 -16.06
CA GLY A 255 14.40 -2.10 -17.45
C GLY A 255 15.33 -3.19 -18.02
N ARG A 256 16.15 -3.84 -17.19
CA ARG A 256 16.93 -5.02 -17.60
C ARG A 256 16.03 -6.23 -17.84
N LEU A 257 15.13 -6.52 -16.90
CA LEU A 257 14.14 -7.60 -17.05
C LEU A 257 13.25 -7.41 -18.29
N ARG A 258 12.93 -6.15 -18.63
CA ARG A 258 12.21 -5.82 -19.87
C ARG A 258 12.97 -6.25 -21.13
N ARG A 259 14.28 -6.03 -21.19
CA ARG A 259 15.08 -6.41 -22.38
C ARG A 259 15.05 -7.92 -22.60
N ASP A 260 15.09 -8.68 -21.51
CA ASP A 260 14.98 -10.15 -21.57
C ASP A 260 13.59 -10.60 -22.04
N LEU A 261 12.54 -9.86 -21.69
CA LEU A 261 11.17 -10.09 -22.17
C LEU A 261 11.02 -9.81 -23.67
N VAL A 262 11.48 -8.65 -24.15
CA VAL A 262 11.35 -8.26 -25.57
C VAL A 262 12.20 -9.16 -26.48
N GLY A 263 13.35 -9.64 -26.00
CA GLY A 263 14.18 -10.59 -26.74
C GLY A 263 13.54 -11.97 -26.91
N ARG A 264 12.64 -12.35 -26.00
CA ARG A 264 11.82 -13.57 -26.14
C ARG A 264 10.66 -13.24 -27.08
N ARG A 265 10.82 -13.51 -28.38
CA ARG A 265 9.72 -13.44 -29.35
C ARG A 265 8.46 -14.04 -28.72
N PRO A 266 7.30 -13.34 -28.70
CA PRO A 266 6.08 -13.90 -28.17
C PRO A 266 5.83 -15.20 -28.92
N SER A 267 5.90 -16.33 -28.22
CA SER A 267 5.72 -17.62 -28.87
C SER A 267 4.36 -17.57 -29.56
N THR A 268 4.32 -17.86 -30.84
CA THR A 268 3.13 -17.89 -31.71
C THR A 268 2.00 -18.81 -31.22
N ARG A 269 2.18 -19.50 -30.08
CA ARG A 269 1.18 -20.35 -29.43
C ARG A 269 -0.13 -19.64 -29.07
N PHE A 270 -0.17 -18.31 -28.96
CA PHE A 270 -1.39 -17.60 -28.50
C PHE A 270 -2.26 -16.98 -29.59
N GLY A 271 -1.82 -16.98 -30.86
CA GLY A 271 -2.68 -16.57 -31.97
C GLY A 271 -3.94 -17.44 -32.18
N ARG A 272 -4.09 -18.55 -31.43
CA ARG A 272 -5.24 -19.46 -31.53
C ARG A 272 -6.22 -19.44 -30.34
N LEU A 273 -5.93 -18.76 -29.23
CA LEU A 273 -6.83 -18.77 -28.05
C LEU A 273 -7.71 -17.51 -27.94
N ALA A 274 -7.38 -16.43 -28.64
CA ALA A 274 -8.14 -15.18 -28.59
C ALA A 274 -9.46 -15.21 -29.39
N SER A 275 -9.80 -16.30 -30.09
CA SER A 275 -11.05 -16.44 -30.84
C SER A 275 -12.16 -17.22 -30.14
N GLY A 276 -11.96 -17.71 -28.90
CA GLY A 276 -12.91 -18.65 -28.27
C GLY A 276 -13.32 -18.43 -26.82
N VAL A 277 -12.70 -17.50 -26.07
CA VAL A 277 -12.97 -17.39 -24.62
C VAL A 277 -13.95 -16.27 -24.33
N GLY A 278 -15.19 -16.65 -24.01
CA GLY A 278 -16.22 -15.75 -23.54
C GLY A 278 -15.78 -14.95 -22.30
N VAL A 279 -16.23 -13.69 -22.24
CA VAL A 279 -15.98 -12.76 -21.15
C VAL A 279 -16.30 -13.42 -19.79
N PRO A 280 -15.38 -13.41 -18.81
CA PRO A 280 -15.63 -13.98 -17.49
C PRO A 280 -16.87 -13.37 -16.82
N THR A 281 -17.77 -14.23 -16.33
CA THR A 281 -19.04 -13.90 -15.66
C THR A 281 -18.88 -12.94 -14.46
N ALA A 282 -17.69 -12.87 -13.87
CA ALA A 282 -17.37 -11.92 -12.80
C ALA A 282 -17.47 -10.44 -13.24
N LEU A 283 -17.09 -10.12 -14.49
CA LEU A 283 -17.17 -8.75 -15.00
C LEU A 283 -18.62 -8.33 -15.34
N ARG A 284 -19.47 -9.29 -15.72
CA ARG A 284 -20.91 -9.07 -15.92
C ARG A 284 -21.63 -8.78 -14.60
N SER A 285 -21.20 -9.39 -13.51
CA SER A 285 -21.79 -9.20 -12.18
C SER A 285 -21.47 -7.82 -11.60
N ALA A 286 -20.23 -7.34 -11.75
CA ALA A 286 -19.83 -6.00 -11.31
C ALA A 286 -20.56 -4.88 -12.07
N LEU A 287 -20.78 -5.06 -13.38
CA LEU A 287 -21.54 -4.09 -14.19
C LEU A 287 -23.06 -4.13 -13.95
N ALA A 288 -23.62 -5.28 -13.54
CA ALA A 288 -25.02 -5.40 -13.16
C ALA A 288 -25.33 -4.73 -11.82
N ILE A 289 -24.41 -4.80 -10.85
CA ILE A 289 -24.55 -4.14 -9.54
C ILE A 289 -24.49 -2.61 -9.69
N LEU A 290 -23.59 -2.09 -10.54
CA LEU A 290 -23.50 -0.65 -10.83
C LEU A 290 -24.72 -0.12 -11.62
N ARG A 291 -25.39 -0.94 -12.43
CA ARG A 291 -26.63 -0.55 -13.12
C ARG A 291 -27.86 -0.55 -12.21
N ARG A 292 -27.90 -1.37 -11.17
CA ARG A 292 -28.99 -1.35 -10.17
C ARG A 292 -28.92 -0.14 -9.25
N PHE A 293 -27.71 0.30 -8.87
CA PHE A 293 -27.56 1.49 -8.02
C PHE A 293 -27.91 2.81 -8.72
N ARG A 294 -27.82 2.87 -10.05
CA ARG A 294 -28.16 4.09 -10.82
C ARG A 294 -29.65 4.20 -11.18
N ALA A 295 -30.45 3.18 -10.89
CA ALA A 295 -31.88 3.13 -11.22
C ALA A 295 -32.80 3.26 -10.00
N GLY A 296 -32.26 3.52 -8.81
CA GLY A 296 -33.00 3.61 -7.56
C GLY A 296 -32.85 4.97 -6.87
N GLU A 297 -33.15 6.06 -7.56
CA GLU A 297 -33.58 7.32 -6.93
C GLU A 297 -35.07 7.48 -7.24
N GLY A 298 -35.91 7.31 -6.22
CA GLY A 298 -37.35 7.54 -6.34
C GLY A 298 -38.24 6.57 -5.57
N ALA A 299 -38.10 6.54 -4.24
CA ALA A 299 -39.19 6.37 -3.26
C ALA A 299 -38.65 6.65 -1.86
#